data_AF-F3ACX4-F1
#
_entry.id   AF-F3ACX4-F1
#
_cell.length_a   1.000
_cell.length_b   1.000
_cell.length_c   1.000
_cell.angle_alpha   90.00
_cell.angle_beta   90.00
_cell.angle_gamma   90.00
#
_symmetry.space_group_name_H-M   'P 1'
#
loop_
_entity.id
_entity.type
_entity.pdbx_description
1 polymer ?
#
loop_
_entity_poly.entity_id
_entity_poly.type
_entity_poly.pdbx_seq_one_letter_code
_entity_poly.pdbx_strand_id
1 'polypeptide(L)' 'MDKALLNVKEVSEYLGLGETKTRELLRNPKNGFTIRIGNRLYAHKGRLDVWLKNQIL' A
#
# COMPACT_ATOMS: atom_id res chain seq x y z
N MET A 1 -11.44 15.30 -0.79
CA MET A 1 -11.36 14.43 -1.98
C MET A 1 -10.47 13.25 -1.63
N ASP A 2 -11.06 12.13 -1.24
CA ASP A 2 -10.31 10.91 -0.93
C ASP A 2 -9.68 10.36 -2.20
N LYS A 3 -8.34 10.44 -2.29
CA LYS A 3 -7.61 9.71 -3.32
C LYS A 3 -7.79 8.20 -3.07
N ALA A 4 -8.27 7.48 -4.08
CA ALA A 4 -8.37 6.02 -4.03
C ALA A 4 -6.98 5.34 -4.08
N LEU A 5 -5.99 6.02 -4.67
CA LEU A 5 -4.62 5.56 -4.85
C LEU A 5 -3.67 6.36 -3.96
N LEU A 6 -2.87 5.65 -3.17
CA LEU A 6 -1.81 6.18 -2.31
C LEU A 6 -0.45 5.86 -2.94
N ASN A 7 0.48 6.82 -2.88
CA ASN A 7 1.88 6.58 -3.23
C ASN A 7 2.62 5.86 -2.09
N VAL A 8 3.80 5.30 -2.39
CA VAL A 8 4.70 4.69 -1.38
C VAL A 8 4.90 5.57 -0.14
N LYS A 9 5.06 6.90 -0.33
CA LYS A 9 5.17 7.87 0.77
C LYS A 9 3.90 7.98 1.60
N GLU A 10 2.75 8.13 0.96
CA GLU A 10 1.47 8.24 1.66
C GLU A 10 1.14 6.93 2.39
N VAL A 11 1.50 5.77 1.82
CA VAL A 11 1.35 4.46 2.48
C VAL A 11 2.28 4.32 3.69
N SER A 12 3.52 4.82 3.57
CA SER A 12 4.50 4.85 4.66
C SER A 12 4.00 5.70 5.83
N GLU A 13 3.49 6.90 5.57
CA GLU A 13 2.86 7.75 6.58
C GLU A 13 1.59 7.10 7.16
N TYR A 14 0.76 6.51 6.31
CA TYR A 14 -0.50 5.89 6.73
C TYR A 14 -0.30 4.69 7.65
N LEU A 15 0.67 3.82 7.34
CA LEU A 15 1.00 2.65 8.15
C LEU A 15 1.98 2.97 9.30
N GLY A 16 2.59 4.15 9.32
CA GLY A 16 3.71 4.47 10.20
C GLY A 16 4.95 3.59 9.95
N LEU A 17 5.06 3.00 8.76
CA LEU A 17 6.17 2.13 8.37
C LEU A 17 7.23 2.94 7.64
N GLY A 18 8.51 2.63 7.86
CA GLY A 18 9.60 3.20 7.06
C GLY A 18 9.42 2.92 5.56
N GLU A 19 9.88 3.84 4.71
CA GLU A 19 9.76 3.72 3.23
C GLU A 19 10.33 2.40 2.71
N THR A 20 11.41 1.89 3.31
CA THR A 20 12.03 0.61 2.91
C THR A 20 11.08 -0.57 3.10
N LYS A 21 10.47 -0.70 4.29
CA LYS A 21 9.48 -1.74 4.57
C LYS A 21 8.25 -1.57 3.69
N THR A 22 7.80 -0.35 3.48
CA THR A 22 6.65 -0.04 2.63
C THR A 22 6.92 -0.45 1.18
N ARG A 23 8.13 -0.21 0.67
CA ARG A 23 8.55 -0.67 -0.65
C ARG A 23 8.59 -2.18 -0.73
N GLU A 24 9.16 -2.89 0.24
CA GLU A 24 9.14 -4.36 0.27
C GLU A 24 7.72 -4.91 0.24
N LEU A 25 6.83 -4.33 1.05
CA LEU A 25 5.43 -4.68 1.13
C LEU A 25 4.72 -4.49 -0.23
N LEU A 26 4.96 -3.35 -0.88
CA LEU A 26 4.39 -3.04 -2.19
C LEU A 26 5.01 -3.85 -3.33
N ARG A 27 6.28 -4.26 -3.19
CA ARG A 27 6.98 -5.10 -4.17
C ARG A 27 6.42 -6.51 -4.23
N ASN A 28 5.65 -6.92 -3.21
CA ASN A 28 5.08 -8.24 -3.14
C ASN A 28 3.75 -8.30 -3.94
N PRO A 29 3.72 -8.94 -5.12
CA PRO A 29 2.53 -8.96 -5.98
C PRO A 29 1.35 -9.71 -5.35
N LYS A 30 1.59 -10.53 -4.32
CA LYS A 30 0.56 -11.28 -3.60
C LYS A 30 -0.26 -10.45 -2.62
N ASN A 31 0.14 -9.23 -2.30
CA ASN A 31 -0.53 -8.41 -1.28
C ASN A 31 -1.88 -7.83 -1.73
N GLY A 32 -2.22 -7.89 -3.02
CA GLY A 32 -3.55 -7.57 -3.54
C GLY A 32 -3.93 -6.08 -3.53
N PHE A 33 -3.26 -5.22 -2.77
CA PHE A 33 -3.46 -3.77 -2.76
C PHE A 33 -2.45 -2.99 -3.62
N THR A 34 -1.38 -3.62 -4.09
CA THR A 34 -0.41 -2.99 -4.98
C THR A 34 -1.00 -2.79 -6.38
N ILE A 35 -0.95 -1.56 -6.88
CA ILE A 35 -1.34 -1.19 -8.24
C ILE A 35 -0.11 -0.63 -8.93
N ARG A 36 0.34 -1.29 -10.00
CA ARG A 36 1.44 -0.81 -10.83
C ARG A 36 0.86 -0.10 -12.05
N ILE A 37 1.09 1.20 -12.15
CA ILE A 37 0.70 2.00 -13.32
C ILE A 37 1.99 2.50 -13.99
N GLY A 38 2.30 1.93 -15.15
CA GLY A 38 3.58 2.15 -15.82
C GLY A 38 4.76 1.72 -14.95
N ASN A 39 5.72 2.63 -14.73
CA ASN A 39 6.89 2.40 -13.87
C ASN A 39 6.68 2.86 -12.41
N ARG A 40 5.45 3.25 -12.02
CA ARG A 40 5.11 3.72 -10.68
C ARG A 40 4.30 2.69 -9.91
N LEU A 41 4.58 2.59 -8.60
CA LEU A 41 3.86 1.74 -7.66
C LEU A 41 2.93 2.60 -6.81
N TYR A 42 1.66 2.23 -6.81
CA TYR A 42 0.60 2.78 -6.01
C TYR A 42 0.00 1.70 -5.11
N ALA A 43 -0.69 2.11 -4.07
CA ALA A 43 -1.50 1.25 -3.22
C ALA A 43 -2.96 1.70 -3.26
N HIS A 44 -3.89 0.77 -3.27
CA HIS A 44 -5.31 1.08 -3.14
C HIS A 44 -5.69 1.20 -1.66
N LYS A 45 -6.09 2.37 -1.19
CA LYS A 45 -6.45 2.63 0.22
C LYS A 45 -7.45 1.60 0.76
N GLY A 46 -8.55 1.40 0.05
CA GLY A 46 -9.58 0.44 0.47
C GLY A 46 -9.12 -1.03 0.54
N ARG A 47 -8.13 -1.43 -0.29
CA ARG A 47 -7.59 -2.80 -0.18
C ARG A 47 -6.51 -2.90 0.89
N LEU A 48 -5.78 -1.81 1.13
CA LEU A 48 -4.83 -1.69 2.22
C LEU A 48 -5.54 -1.87 3.58
N ASP A 49 -6.70 -1.23 3.78
CA ASP A 49 -7.50 -1.40 4.99
C ASP A 49 -8.02 -2.82 5.18
N VAL A 50 -8.47 -3.47 4.10
CA VAL A 50 -8.88 -4.89 4.14
C VAL A 50 -7.70 -5.79 4.49
N TRP A 51 -6.53 -5.52 3.93
CA TRP A 51 -5.30 -6.26 4.23
C TRP A 51 -4.86 -6.08 5.69
N LEU A 52 -4.92 -4.85 6.22
CA LEU A 52 -4.66 -4.53 7.63
C LEU A 52 -5.58 -5.32 8.56
N LYS A 53 -6.88 -5.35 8.27
CA LYS A 53 -7.86 -6.14 9.03
C LYS A 53 -7.53 -7.64 9.00
N ASN A 54 -7.08 -8.15 7.85
CA ASN A 54 -6.65 -9.55 7.71
C ASN A 54 -5.36 -9.90 8.45
N GLN A 55 -4.52 -8.94 8.83
CA GLN A 55 -3.29 -9.21 9.60
C GLN A 55 -3.52 -9.26 11.11
N ILE A 56 -4.64 -8.74 11.59
CA ILE A 56 -4.99 -8.73 13.02
C ILE A 56 -5.74 -10.03 13.41
N LEU A 57 -6.13 -10.85 12.43
CA LEU A 57 -6.90 -12.09 12.62
C LEU A 57 -6.02 -13.35 12.66
#